data_AF-A0AA85AB14-F1
#
_entry.id   AF-A0AA85AB14-F1
#
_cell.length_a   1.000
_cell.length_b   1.000
_cell.length_c   1.000
_cell.angle_alpha   90.00
_cell.angle_beta   90.00
_cell.angle_gamma   90.00
#
_symmetry.space_group_name_H-M   'P 1'
#
loop_
_entity.id
_entity.type
_entity.pdbx_description
1 polymer ?
#
loop_
_entity_poly.entity_id
_entity_poly.type
_entity_poly.pdbx_seq_one_letter_code
_entity_poly.pdbx_strand_id
1 'polypeptide(L)'
;MDCVSRSGGCFISFATSWGKSHPPEDVLDKRKGSFWITTGLFPQMLVISLDQPRKVSQIKIVTSRVKALCFNLLNLPLTNISFPTGVTHTAYICRYK
;
A
#
# COMPACT_ATOMS: atom_id res chain seq x y z
N MET A 1 -5.78 -6.77 -15.45
CA MET A 1 -5.03 -5.52 -15.63
C MET A 1 -4.47 -5.11 -14.29
N ASP A 2 -3.15 -4.92 -14.17
CA ASP A 2 -2.51 -4.56 -12.90
C ASP A 2 -2.83 -3.10 -12.54
N CYS A 3 -3.65 -2.87 -11.52
CA CYS A 3 -4.05 -1.54 -11.08
C CYS A 3 -3.00 -0.83 -10.21
N VAL A 4 -2.01 -1.56 -9.69
CA VAL A 4 -0.98 -1.03 -8.80
C VAL A 4 0.28 -0.76 -9.61
N SER A 5 0.31 0.38 -10.30
CA SER A 5 1.53 0.96 -10.86
C SER A 5 1.43 2.47 -10.70
N ARG A 6 2.55 3.15 -10.47
CA ARG A 6 2.55 4.60 -10.27
C ARG A 6 1.89 5.39 -11.41
N SER A 7 1.92 4.87 -12.64
CA SER A 7 1.23 5.42 -13.82
C SER A 7 -0.25 5.04 -13.93
N GLY A 8 -0.70 4.08 -13.12
CA GLY A 8 -2.04 3.49 -13.15
C GLY A 8 -3.04 4.14 -12.21
N GLY A 9 -2.76 5.31 -11.62
CA GLY A 9 -3.69 6.01 -10.75
C GLY A 9 -3.73 5.48 -9.31
N CYS A 10 -2.61 4.95 -8.81
CA CYS A 10 -2.47 4.57 -7.41
C CYS A 10 -1.34 5.35 -6.74
N PHE A 11 -1.49 5.66 -5.46
CA PHE A 11 -0.49 6.35 -4.65
C PHE A 11 -0.50 5.86 -3.21
N ILE A 12 0.62 6.05 -2.50
CA ILE A 12 0.68 5.77 -1.08
C ILE A 12 0.12 6.97 -0.33
N SER A 13 -0.95 6.75 0.44
CA SER A 13 -1.56 7.81 1.26
C SER A 13 -1.05 7.80 2.70
N PHE A 14 -0.56 6.66 3.18
CA PHE A 14 -0.02 6.53 4.52
C PHE A 14 0.96 5.36 4.63
N ALA A 15 2.00 5.53 5.44
CA ALA A 15 2.88 4.46 5.86
C ALA A 15 3.38 4.72 7.28
N THR A 16 3.46 3.68 8.11
CA THR A 16 4.00 3.78 9.48
C THR A 16 5.53 3.81 9.53
N SER A 17 6.20 3.49 8.42
CA SER A 17 7.66 3.55 8.31
C SER A 17 8.05 4.13 6.97
N TRP A 18 9.01 5.06 7.00
CA TRP A 18 9.51 5.74 5.82
C TRP A 18 11.04 5.76 5.88
N GLY A 19 11.70 5.23 4.85
CA GLY A 19 13.16 5.19 4.76
C GLY A 19 13.63 5.79 3.44
N LYS A 20 14.67 6.63 3.48
CA LYS A 20 15.13 7.40 2.31
C LYS A 20 15.53 6.53 1.11
N SER A 21 16.12 5.36 1.36
CA SER A 21 16.61 4.47 0.30
C SER A 21 15.55 3.51 -0.25
N HIS A 22 14.49 3.26 0.53
CA HIS A 22 13.45 2.27 0.25
C HIS A 22 12.10 2.80 0.76
N PRO A 23 11.63 3.92 0.21
CA PRO A 23 10.45 4.59 0.70
C PRO A 23 9.18 3.80 0.33
N PRO A 24 8.03 4.05 0.99
CA PRO A 24 6.78 3.35 0.76
C PRO A 24 6.31 3.33 -0.71
N GLU A 25 6.60 4.40 -1.46
CA GLU A 25 6.23 4.57 -2.85
C GLU A 25 6.87 3.52 -3.76
N ASP A 26 7.98 2.93 -3.33
CA ASP A 26 8.67 1.86 -4.06
C ASP A 26 7.81 0.59 -4.17
N VAL A 27 6.77 0.41 -3.33
CA VAL A 27 5.78 -0.68 -3.46
C VAL A 27 5.01 -0.60 -4.78
N LEU A 28 4.86 0.60 -5.34
CA LEU A 28 4.13 0.83 -6.59
C LEU A 28 5.03 0.74 -7.83
N ASP A 29 6.34 0.59 -7.63
CA ASP A 29 7.33 0.44 -8.68
C ASP A 29 7.65 -1.04 -8.91
N LYS A 30 7.68 -1.45 -10.18
CA LYS A 30 7.90 -2.84 -10.60
C LYS A 30 9.36 -3.16 -10.89
N ARG A 31 10.27 -2.18 -10.78
CA ARG A 31 11.71 -2.40 -11.02
C ARG A 31 12.31 -3.32 -9.96
N LYS A 32 13.19 -4.23 -10.39
CA LYS A 32 13.97 -5.07 -9.47
C LYS A 32 14.82 -4.18 -8.57
N GLY A 33 14.78 -4.42 -7.26
CA GLY A 33 15.50 -3.61 -6.27
C GLY A 33 14.70 -2.41 -5.73
N SER A 34 13.54 -2.11 -6.29
CA SER A 34 12.58 -1.16 -5.72
C SER A 34 11.64 -1.90 -4.77
N PHE A 35 11.73 -1.61 -3.48
CA PHE A 35 10.89 -2.21 -2.45
C PHE A 35 10.80 -1.29 -1.23
N TRP A 36 9.73 -1.42 -0.47
CA TRP A 36 9.61 -0.78 0.84
C TRP A 36 10.15 -1.70 1.93
N ILE A 37 10.87 -1.10 2.88
CA ILE A 37 11.37 -1.79 4.07
C ILE A 37 10.97 -1.02 5.33
N THR A 38 10.64 -1.74 6.39
CA THR A 38 10.30 -1.15 7.68
C THR A 38 11.53 -1.09 8.59
N THR A 39 11.56 -0.13 9.51
CA THR A 39 12.67 0.06 10.47
C THR A 39 12.74 -1.00 11.58
N GLY A 40 11.91 -2.04 11.54
CA GLY A 40 11.93 -3.15 12.50
C GLY A 40 11.03 -2.98 13.73
N LEU A 41 10.29 -1.87 13.83
CA LEU A 41 9.18 -1.71 14.77
C LEU A 41 7.93 -2.39 14.19
N PHE A 42 7.07 -3.00 15.01
CA PHE A 42 5.85 -3.68 14.53
C PHE A 42 4.69 -3.48 15.51
N PRO A 43 3.43 -3.48 15.04
CA PRO A 43 2.98 -3.69 13.65
C PRO A 43 3.28 -2.52 12.72
N GLN A 44 3.30 -2.78 11.42
CA GLN A 44 3.50 -1.78 10.37
C GLN A 44 2.29 -1.75 9.45
N MET A 45 1.95 -0.59 8.89
CA MET A 45 0.81 -0.37 8.02
C MET A 45 1.23 0.45 6.82
N LEU A 46 0.64 0.10 5.67
CA LEU A 46 0.73 0.84 4.43
C LEU A 46 -0.68 0.99 3.83
N VAL A 47 -1.02 2.20 3.40
CA VAL A 47 -2.28 2.48 2.72
C VAL A 47 -2.00 2.88 1.28
N ILE A 48 -2.58 2.12 0.35
CA ILE A 48 -2.56 2.38 -1.08
C ILE A 48 -3.93 2.93 -1.47
N SER A 49 -3.96 4.17 -1.94
CA SER A 49 -5.17 4.82 -2.42
C SER A 49 -5.24 4.76 -3.94
N LEU A 50 -6.45 4.57 -4.47
CA LEU A 50 -6.74 4.66 -5.89
C LEU A 50 -7.39 6.01 -6.19
N ASP A 51 -7.00 6.60 -7.31
CA ASP A 51 -7.54 7.87 -7.81
C ASP A 51 -9.02 7.79 -8.20
N GLN A 52 -9.51 6.57 -8.47
CA GLN A 52 -10.88 6.28 -8.85
C GLN A 52 -11.33 4.96 -8.23
N PRO A 53 -12.65 4.74 -8.01
CA PRO A 53 -13.17 3.46 -7.56
C PRO A 53 -12.88 2.36 -8.57
N ARG A 54 -12.29 1.25 -8.11
CA ARG A 54 -12.04 0.08 -8.94
C ARG A 54 -12.39 -1.19 -8.18
N LYS A 55 -12.98 -2.16 -8.88
CA LYS A 55 -13.21 -3.50 -8.33
C LYS A 55 -11.89 -4.25 -8.31
N VAL A 56 -11.50 -4.74 -7.14
CA VAL A 56 -10.33 -5.62 -6.99
C VAL A 56 -10.77 -7.07 -7.05
N SER A 57 -10.34 -7.77 -8.10
CA SER A 57 -10.58 -9.20 -8.26
C SER A 57 -9.44 -10.06 -7.74
N GLN A 58 -8.22 -9.53 -7.71
CA GLN A 58 -7.02 -10.26 -7.32
C GLN A 58 -5.98 -9.31 -6.73
N ILE A 59 -5.27 -9.80 -5.70
CA ILE A 59 -4.14 -9.11 -5.09
C ILE A 59 -2.95 -10.07 -5.12
N LYS A 60 -1.85 -9.63 -5.72
CA LYS A 60 -0.58 -10.36 -5.72
C LYS A 60 0.39 -9.61 -4.82
N ILE A 61 0.95 -10.33 -3.84
CA ILE A 61 1.84 -9.76 -2.84
C ILE A 61 3.16 -10.53 -2.88
N VAL A 62 4.27 -9.79 -2.98
CA VAL A 62 5.63 -10.34 -2.93
C VAL A 62 6.34 -9.68 -1.77
N THR A 63 6.65 -10.46 -0.73
CA THR A 63 7.27 -9.95 0.50
C THR A 63 8.36 -10.90 0.98
N SER A 64 9.25 -10.40 1.85
CA SER A 64 10.21 -11.23 2.57
C SER A 64 10.20 -10.89 4.06
N ARG A 65 10.52 -11.86 4.91
CA ARG A 65 10.63 -11.70 6.38
C ARG A 65 9.35 -11.18 7.06
N VAL A 66 8.18 -11.39 6.44
CA VAL A 66 6.85 -11.12 7.01
C VAL A 66 6.31 -12.40 7.65
N LYS A 67 5.86 -12.32 8.91
CA LYS A 67 5.27 -13.47 9.63
C LYS A 67 3.75 -13.53 9.43
N ALA A 68 3.09 -12.38 9.52
CA ALA A 68 1.66 -12.25 9.30
C ALA A 68 1.35 -11.02 8.44
N LEU A 69 0.40 -11.18 7.53
CA LEU A 69 -0.09 -10.10 6.69
C LEU A 69 -1.61 -10.08 6.81
N CYS A 70 -2.16 -8.92 7.15
CA CYS A 70 -3.59 -8.70 7.18
C CYS A 70 -3.93 -7.64 6.13
N PHE A 71 -5.05 -7.80 5.45
CA PHE A 71 -5.44 -6.92 4.37
C PHE A 71 -6.90 -6.51 4.56
N ASN A 72 -7.15 -5.20 4.52
CA ASN A 72 -8.49 -4.65 4.60
C ASN A 72 -8.77 -3.78 3.37
N LEU A 73 -9.92 -4.03 2.73
CA LEU A 73 -10.48 -3.18 1.71
C LEU A 73 -11.39 -2.16 2.36
N LEU A 74 -11.09 -0.87 2.18
CA LEU A 74 -11.88 0.21 2.75
C LEU A 74 -12.53 1.00 1.61
N ASN A 75 -13.86 0.95 1.54
CA ASN A 75 -14.62 1.84 0.66
C ASN A 75 -15.13 3.02 1.49
N LEU A 76 -14.23 3.93 1.86
CA LEU A 76 -14.55 5.11 2.65
C LEU A 76 -14.70 6.33 1.73
N PRO A 77 -15.83 7.05 1.77
CA PRO A 77 -15.92 8.37 1.15
C PRO A 77 -15.10 9.34 2.01
N LEU A 78 -13.89 9.68 1.55
CA LEU A 78 -13.08 10.72 2.20
C LEU A 78 -13.69 12.09 1.87
N THR A 79 -14.70 12.51 2.63
CA THR A 79 -15.44 13.77 2.41
C THR A 79 -14.69 15.03 2.83
N ASN A 80 -13.47 14.94 3.39
CA ASN A 80 -12.72 16.11 3.89
C ASN A 80 -11.29 16.26 3.32
N ILE A 81 -10.97 15.55 2.24
CA ILE A 81 -9.79 15.82 1.41
C ILE A 81 -10.34 15.84 -0.01
N SER A 82 -10.15 16.94 -0.74
CA SER A 82 -10.70 17.18 -2.06
C SER A 82 -10.20 16.19 -3.12
N PHE A 83 -10.66 14.94 -3.07
CA PHE A 83 -10.57 13.97 -4.14
C PHE A 83 -11.92 13.22 -4.23
N PRO A 84 -12.56 13.18 -5.40
CA PRO A 84 -13.88 12.58 -5.56
C PRO A 84 -13.77 11.07 -5.30
N THR A 85 -14.58 10.56 -4.37
CA THR A 85 -14.92 9.13 -4.17
C THR A 85 -13.84 8.14 -4.63
N GLY A 86 -12.84 7.87 -3.80
CA GLY A 86 -11.79 6.87 -4.09
C GLY A 86 -11.95 5.61 -3.23
N VAL A 87 -11.67 4.43 -3.79
CA VAL A 87 -11.58 3.19 -3.01
C VAL A 87 -10.17 3.11 -2.42
N THR A 88 -10.07 2.89 -1.10
CA THR A 88 -8.80 2.83 -0.37
C THR A 88 -8.47 1.38 0.00
N HIS A 89 -7.21 0.99 -0.20
CA HIS A 89 -6.73 -0.36 0.10
C HIS A 89 -5.71 -0.26 1.22
N THR A 90 -5.98 -0.91 2.35
CA THR A 90 -5.08 -0.87 3.50
C THR A 90 -4.45 -2.24 3.71
N ALA A 91 -3.12 -2.30 3.61
CA ALA A 91 -2.34 -3.48 3.95
C ALA A 91 -1.68 -3.29 5.32
N TYR A 92 -1.88 -4.26 6.21
CA TYR A 92 -1.25 -4.35 7.52
C TYR A 92 -0.16 -5.42 7.47
N ILE A 93 1.08 -5.01 7.73
CA ILE A 93 2.22 -5.90 7.88
C ILE A 93 2.47 -6.13 9.37
N CYS A 94 2.10 -7.31 9.85
CA CYS A 94 2.30 -7.72 11.24
C CYS A 94 3.49 -8.67 11.33
N ARG A 95 4.61 -8.23 11.92
CA ARG A 95 5.68 -9.13 12.33
C ARG A 95 5.70 -9.19 13.85
N TYR A 96 5.14 -10.25 14.43
CA TYR A 96 5.41 -10.59 15.83
C TYR A 96 6.67 -11.47 15.89
N LYS A 97 7.52 -11.24 16.92
CA LYS A 97 8.66 -12.12 17.23
C LYS A 97 8.23 -13.59 17.21
#